data_AF-A0A1F5PKX2-F1
#
_entry.id   AF-A0A1F5PKX2-F1
#
_cell.length_a   1.000
_cell.length_b   1.000
_cell.length_c   1.000
_cell.angle_alpha   90.00
_cell.angle_beta   90.00
_cell.angle_gamma   90.00
#
_symmetry.space_group_name_H-M   'P 1'
#
loop_
_entity.id
_entity.type
_entity.pdbx_description
1 polymer ?
#
loop_
_entity_poly.entity_id
_entity_poly.type
_entity_poly.pdbx_seq_one_letter_code
_entity_poly.pdbx_strand_id
1 'polypeptide(L)'
;MISMEETMKHLILAACAVLVLPSLVTAQTPPNDYQFRPLLHWQAGHLAGWVIVPDATRTPRQLLLVAGYLTRDDRGWKEVMFGSVIGTDGVVKPVANFRSYAKSRRTDLYTEFQLRSNLALMSGFVTVPVTSDTLGWRVGVEYEQVVVFEDKAHGKPAKTTTGVGLRASVKVPKLKGTNIATTAFKNIHGNVVVRTYVVYKPGK
;
A
#
# COMPACT_ATOMS: atom_id res chain seq x y z
N MET A 1 13.74 10.55 28.42
CA MET A 1 12.29 10.48 28.13
C MET A 1 11.92 11.62 27.23
N ILE A 2 11.24 11.36 26.11
CA ILE A 2 10.71 12.42 25.25
C ILE A 2 9.51 13.04 25.98
N SER A 3 9.42 14.37 26.02
CA SER A 3 8.27 15.02 26.66
C SER A 3 7.00 14.68 25.89
N MET A 4 5.88 14.55 26.60
CA MET A 4 4.57 14.28 25.99
C MET A 4 4.22 15.33 24.92
N GLU A 5 4.64 16.57 25.13
CA GLU A 5 4.49 17.68 24.20
C GLU A 5 5.25 17.47 22.89
N GLU A 6 6.49 17.00 22.94
CA GLU A 6 7.24 16.66 21.73
C GLU A 6 6.58 15.49 20.98
N THR A 7 6.17 14.43 21.68
CA THR A 7 5.47 13.30 21.06
C THR A 7 4.20 13.74 20.34
N MET A 8 3.42 14.63 20.95
CA MET A 8 2.25 15.25 20.33
C MET A 8 2.61 16.05 19.09
N LYS A 9 3.66 16.88 19.10
CA LYS A 9 4.09 17.65 17.92
C LYS A 9 4.45 16.74 16.74
N HIS A 10 5.10 15.61 16.98
CA HIS A 10 5.48 14.67 15.92
C HIS A 10 4.30 13.85 15.43
N LEU A 11 3.37 13.47 16.30
CA LEU A 11 2.10 12.86 15.92
C LEU A 11 1.23 13.83 15.12
N ILE A 12 1.21 15.11 15.50
CA ILE A 12 0.53 16.18 14.75
C ILE A 12 1.22 16.39 13.41
N LEU A 13 2.55 16.39 13.31
CA LEU A 13 3.27 16.47 12.03
C LEU A 13 3.03 15.25 11.13
N ALA A 14 2.99 14.05 11.70
CA ALA A 14 2.63 12.83 10.98
C ALA A 14 1.16 12.86 10.55
N ALA A 15 0.26 13.31 11.42
CA ALA A 15 -1.15 13.49 11.11
C ALA A 15 -1.35 14.60 10.06
N CYS A 16 -0.63 15.71 10.13
CA CYS A 16 -0.65 16.79 9.15
C CYS A 16 -0.05 16.34 7.82
N ALA A 17 1.04 15.55 7.80
CA ALA A 17 1.52 14.94 6.57
C ALA A 17 0.47 13.99 5.97
N VAL A 18 -0.23 13.22 6.82
CA VAL A 18 -1.34 12.34 6.42
C VAL A 18 -2.60 13.12 6.00
N LEU A 19 -2.87 14.30 6.56
CA LEU A 19 -4.09 15.11 6.37
C LEU A 19 -3.96 16.22 5.31
N VAL A 20 -2.75 16.76 5.08
CA VAL A 20 -2.49 17.84 4.11
C VAL A 20 -2.28 17.30 2.68
N LEU A 21 -1.91 16.01 2.53
CA LEU A 21 -1.78 15.38 1.22
C LEU A 21 -3.13 15.07 0.54
N PRO A 22 -4.19 14.64 1.26
CA PRO A 22 -5.55 14.56 0.72
C PRO A 22 -6.14 15.92 0.32
N SER A 23 -5.75 17.02 0.96
CA SER A 23 -6.29 18.35 0.65
C SER A 23 -5.78 18.96 -0.66
N LEU A 24 -4.77 18.36 -1.30
CA LEU A 24 -4.35 18.71 -2.67
C LEU A 24 -5.15 17.94 -3.75
N VAL A 25 -6.15 17.15 -3.36
CA VAL A 25 -6.90 16.23 -4.23
C VAL A 25 -8.32 16.73 -4.53
N THR A 26 -8.59 18.03 -4.43
CA THR A 26 -9.84 18.65 -4.89
C THR A 26 -9.90 18.72 -6.43
N ALA A 27 -9.82 17.58 -7.11
CA ALA A 27 -10.14 17.42 -8.54
C ALA A 27 -10.12 15.94 -8.91
N GLN A 28 -11.06 15.13 -8.38
CA GLN A 28 -11.17 13.72 -8.76
C GLN A 28 -12.63 13.28 -8.88
N THR A 29 -13.14 13.45 -10.09
CA THR A 29 -14.47 12.99 -10.54
C THR A 29 -14.48 11.46 -10.72
N PRO A 30 -15.64 10.78 -10.55
CA PRO A 30 -15.78 9.32 -10.68
C PRO A 30 -15.22 8.73 -12.00
N PRO A 31 -14.80 7.45 -12.01
CA PRO A 31 -15.00 6.42 -11.00
C PRO A 31 -13.72 6.20 -10.18
N ASN A 32 -13.39 7.14 -9.30
CA ASN A 32 -12.31 6.93 -8.34
C ASN A 32 -12.87 6.32 -7.06
N ASP A 33 -12.34 5.15 -6.76
CA ASP A 33 -12.47 4.41 -5.52
C ASP A 33 -11.75 5.21 -4.42
N TYR A 34 -12.47 6.02 -3.64
CA TYR A 34 -11.90 6.71 -2.48
C TYR A 34 -11.49 5.67 -1.43
N GLN A 35 -10.30 5.09 -1.54
CA GLN A 35 -9.86 4.05 -0.62
C GLN A 35 -9.25 4.64 0.66
N PHE A 36 -10.09 5.16 1.57
CA PHE A 36 -9.66 5.32 2.96
C PHE A 36 -9.77 3.97 3.67
N ARG A 37 -8.83 3.07 3.40
CA ARG A 37 -8.86 1.71 3.91
C ARG A 37 -7.69 1.47 4.85
N PRO A 38 -7.95 1.17 6.13
CA PRO A 38 -6.93 0.66 7.02
C PRO A 38 -6.36 -0.64 6.44
N LEU A 39 -5.05 -0.64 6.20
CA LEU A 39 -4.29 -1.84 5.88
C LEU A 39 -3.51 -2.24 7.13
N LEU A 40 -3.84 -3.41 7.66
CA LEU A 40 -3.07 -4.03 8.74
C LEU A 40 -2.19 -5.11 8.13
N HIS A 41 -0.87 -4.98 8.23
CA HIS A 41 0.10 -5.97 7.77
C HIS A 41 0.92 -6.45 8.97
N TRP A 42 1.02 -7.76 9.12
CA TRP A 42 1.80 -8.39 10.16
C TRP A 42 2.76 -9.41 9.55
N GLN A 43 3.93 -9.54 10.18
CA GLN A 43 4.97 -10.50 9.84
C GLN A 43 5.48 -11.11 11.15
N ALA A 44 5.36 -12.43 11.32
CA ALA A 44 5.82 -13.14 12.51
C ALA A 44 6.45 -14.48 12.13
N GLY A 45 7.72 -14.67 12.46
CA GLY A 45 8.48 -15.88 12.08
C GLY A 45 8.46 -16.11 10.56
N HIS A 46 7.95 -17.26 10.15
CA HIS A 46 7.78 -17.65 8.74
C HIS A 46 6.38 -17.36 8.19
N LEU A 47 5.61 -16.52 8.88
CA LEU A 47 4.24 -16.16 8.50
C LEU A 47 4.12 -14.66 8.26
N ALA A 48 3.27 -14.31 7.29
CA ALA A 48 2.81 -12.95 7.07
C ALA A 48 1.32 -12.97 6.76
N GLY A 49 0.65 -11.87 7.04
CA GLY A 49 -0.71 -11.66 6.60
C GLY A 49 -1.07 -10.19 6.60
N TRP A 50 -2.08 -9.86 5.82
CA TRP A 50 -2.63 -8.52 5.84
C TRP A 50 -4.12 -8.50 5.58
N VAL A 51 -4.73 -7.45 6.12
CA VAL A 51 -6.16 -7.18 6.06
C VAL A 51 -6.36 -5.79 5.50
N ILE A 52 -7.21 -5.68 4.48
CA ILE A 52 -7.83 -4.41 4.11
C ILE A 52 -9.23 -4.39 4.70
N VAL A 53 -9.43 -3.54 5.68
CA VAL A 53 -10.77 -3.33 6.26
C VAL A 53 -11.69 -2.75 5.19
N PRO A 54 -12.98 -3.16 5.12
CA PRO A 54 -13.91 -2.65 4.15
C PRO A 54 -14.00 -1.14 4.17
N ASP A 55 -14.07 -0.57 2.98
CA ASP A 55 -14.44 0.83 2.80
C ASP A 55 -15.89 1.03 3.26
N ALA A 56 -16.07 1.86 4.29
CA ALA A 56 -17.38 2.16 4.84
C ALA A 56 -18.30 2.86 3.82
N THR A 57 -17.73 3.44 2.77
CA THR A 57 -18.44 4.17 1.71
C THR A 57 -18.87 3.29 0.53
N ARG A 58 -18.48 2.00 0.50
CA ARG A 58 -18.85 1.06 -0.57
C ARG A 58 -19.85 0.01 -0.11
N THR A 59 -20.79 -0.30 -1.01
CA THR A 59 -21.78 -1.37 -0.85
C THR A 59 -21.77 -2.27 -2.09
N PRO A 60 -21.67 -3.61 -1.95
CA PRO A 60 -21.44 -4.34 -0.71
C PRO A 60 -20.06 -4.02 -0.12
N ARG A 61 -19.96 -4.05 1.21
CA ARG A 61 -18.67 -3.87 1.90
C ARG A 61 -17.82 -5.11 1.64
N GLN A 62 -16.55 -4.90 1.30
CA GLN A 62 -15.62 -5.98 0.95
C GLN A 62 -14.41 -5.97 1.86
N LEU A 63 -14.19 -7.07 2.59
CA LEU A 63 -13.00 -7.32 3.40
C LEU A 63 -12.00 -8.09 2.53
N LEU A 64 -10.75 -7.66 2.46
CA LEU A 64 -9.67 -8.50 1.95
C LEU A 64 -8.88 -9.05 3.12
N LEU A 65 -8.73 -10.37 3.18
CA LEU A 65 -7.86 -11.06 4.13
C LEU A 65 -6.96 -11.99 3.34
N VAL A 66 -5.64 -11.89 3.55
CA VAL A 66 -4.68 -12.86 3.04
C VAL A 66 -3.63 -13.19 4.10
N ALA A 67 -3.14 -14.42 4.07
CA ALA A 67 -2.05 -14.87 4.92
C ALA A 67 -1.24 -15.95 4.20
N GLY A 68 0.00 -16.17 4.63
CA GLY A 68 0.81 -17.23 4.09
C GLY A 68 2.26 -17.17 4.53
N TYR A 69 3.11 -17.73 3.68
CA TYR A 69 4.50 -17.99 4.00
C TYR A 69 5.37 -16.75 3.75
N LEU A 70 6.26 -16.49 4.71
CA LEU A 70 7.23 -15.41 4.70
C LEU A 70 8.64 -16.00 4.74
N THR A 71 9.45 -15.65 3.76
CA THR A 71 10.92 -15.78 3.85
C THR A 71 11.52 -14.41 4.03
N ARG A 72 12.40 -14.25 5.02
CA ARG A 72 12.98 -12.95 5.36
C ARG A 72 14.43 -13.06 5.78
N ASP A 73 15.22 -12.07 5.40
CA ASP A 73 16.58 -11.84 5.86
C ASP A 73 16.81 -10.34 6.16
N ASP A 74 18.06 -9.94 6.38
CA ASP A 74 18.44 -8.54 6.64
C ASP A 74 18.32 -7.63 5.41
N ARG A 75 18.30 -8.23 4.21
CA ARG A 75 18.26 -7.52 2.92
C ARG A 75 16.85 -7.46 2.36
N GLY A 76 15.88 -8.19 2.88
CA GLY A 76 14.56 -8.21 2.28
C GLY A 76 13.62 -9.27 2.81
N TRP A 77 12.50 -9.40 2.14
CA TRP A 77 11.50 -10.42 2.41
C TRP A 77 10.74 -10.81 1.14
N LYS A 78 10.20 -12.01 1.14
CA LYS A 78 9.30 -12.56 0.12
C LYS A 78 8.10 -13.18 0.81
N GLU A 79 6.91 -12.89 0.31
CA GLU A 79 5.64 -13.39 0.82
C GLU A 79 4.89 -14.12 -0.29
N VAL A 80 4.38 -15.30 0.03
CA VAL A 80 3.40 -16.03 -0.78
C VAL A 80 2.16 -16.20 0.07
N MET A 81 1.09 -15.50 -0.29
CA MET A 81 -0.12 -15.42 0.51
C MET A 81 -1.34 -15.83 -0.28
N PHE A 82 -2.26 -16.49 0.41
CA PHE A 82 -3.56 -16.89 -0.10
C PHE A 82 -4.64 -16.39 0.83
N GLY A 83 -5.82 -16.13 0.29
CA GLY A 83 -6.96 -15.69 1.07
C GLY A 83 -8.13 -15.33 0.18
N SER A 84 -8.93 -14.37 0.63
CA SER A 84 -10.19 -14.06 -0.03
C SER A 84 -10.61 -12.60 0.12
N VAL A 85 -11.34 -12.11 -0.88
CA VAL A 85 -12.24 -10.97 -0.75
C VAL A 85 -13.59 -11.51 -0.28
N ILE A 86 -14.07 -11.03 0.86
CA ILE A 86 -15.34 -11.43 1.47
C ILE A 86 -16.29 -10.23 1.40
N GLY A 87 -17.33 -10.35 0.59
CA GLY A 87 -18.41 -9.36 0.51
C GLY A 87 -19.47 -9.57 1.57
N THR A 88 -20.11 -8.49 2.03
CA THR A 88 -21.28 -8.55 2.91
C THR A 88 -22.51 -9.16 2.24
N ASP A 89 -22.49 -9.31 0.91
CA ASP A 89 -23.46 -10.04 0.11
C ASP A 89 -23.24 -11.58 0.14
N GLY A 90 -22.26 -12.06 0.91
CA GLY A 90 -21.92 -13.48 1.02
C GLY A 90 -21.01 -13.98 -0.11
N VAL A 91 -20.64 -13.12 -1.07
CA VAL A 91 -19.75 -13.51 -2.16
C VAL A 91 -18.32 -13.57 -1.66
N VAL A 92 -17.68 -14.73 -1.81
CA VAL A 92 -16.27 -14.96 -1.47
C VAL A 92 -15.47 -15.19 -2.74
N LYS A 93 -14.44 -14.37 -2.97
CA LYS A 93 -13.56 -14.48 -4.14
C LYS A 93 -12.15 -14.83 -3.69
N PRO A 94 -11.55 -15.93 -4.16
CA PRO A 94 -10.20 -16.30 -3.77
C PRO A 94 -9.17 -15.29 -4.29
N VAL A 95 -8.08 -15.14 -3.54
CA VAL A 95 -6.96 -14.25 -3.83
C VAL A 95 -5.65 -14.99 -3.62
N ALA A 96 -4.75 -14.89 -4.59
CA ALA A 96 -3.33 -15.21 -4.43
C ALA A 96 -2.53 -13.91 -4.51
N ASN A 97 -1.54 -13.74 -3.63
CA ASN A 97 -0.75 -12.53 -3.54
C ASN A 97 0.72 -12.86 -3.27
N PHE A 98 1.57 -12.44 -4.18
CA PHE A 98 3.01 -12.66 -4.15
C PHE A 98 3.66 -11.30 -4.01
N ARG A 99 4.48 -11.14 -2.99
CA ARG A 99 5.13 -9.86 -2.71
C ARG A 99 6.60 -10.08 -2.42
N SER A 100 7.43 -9.15 -2.84
CA SER A 100 8.86 -9.18 -2.56
C SER A 100 9.35 -7.77 -2.28
N TYR A 101 10.25 -7.65 -1.32
CA TYR A 101 10.96 -6.42 -1.04
C TYR A 101 12.44 -6.74 -0.90
N ALA A 102 13.28 -6.01 -1.63
CA ALA A 102 14.72 -6.09 -1.56
C ALA A 102 15.28 -4.70 -1.25
N LYS A 103 16.14 -4.64 -0.25
CA LYS A 103 16.80 -3.43 0.24
C LYS A 103 18.29 -3.53 0.01
N SER A 104 18.83 -2.49 -0.60
CA SER A 104 20.26 -2.28 -0.76
C SER A 104 20.68 -0.91 -0.21
N ARG A 105 21.99 -0.67 -0.16
CA ARG A 105 22.52 0.65 0.21
C ARG A 105 22.06 1.74 -0.77
N ARG A 106 21.86 1.39 -2.05
CA ARG A 106 21.59 2.34 -3.13
C ARG A 106 20.12 2.40 -3.53
N THR A 107 19.39 1.30 -3.35
CA THR A 107 18.04 1.13 -3.87
C THR A 107 17.18 0.29 -2.94
N ASP A 108 15.89 0.59 -2.87
CA ASP A 108 14.87 -0.34 -2.41
C ASP A 108 14.00 -0.72 -3.59
N LEU A 109 13.71 -2.01 -3.72
CA LEU A 109 12.86 -2.59 -4.76
C LEU A 109 11.69 -3.29 -4.09
N TYR A 110 10.51 -3.08 -4.63
CA TYR A 110 9.30 -3.79 -4.25
C TYR A 110 8.60 -4.29 -5.50
N THR A 111 8.06 -5.49 -5.40
CA THR A 111 7.14 -6.04 -6.39
C THR A 111 5.98 -6.73 -5.70
N GLU A 112 4.82 -6.65 -6.33
CA GLU A 112 3.60 -7.30 -5.94
C GLU A 112 2.89 -7.82 -7.19
N PHE A 113 2.45 -9.07 -7.11
CA PHE A 113 1.51 -9.66 -8.05
C PHE A 113 0.33 -10.21 -7.26
N GLN A 114 -0.87 -9.79 -7.60
CA GLN A 114 -2.10 -10.29 -7.01
C GLN A 114 -2.99 -10.85 -8.11
N LEU A 115 -3.55 -12.03 -7.87
CA LEU A 115 -4.51 -12.67 -8.74
C LEU A 115 -5.83 -12.88 -7.99
N ARG A 116 -6.94 -12.52 -8.62
CA ARG A 116 -8.30 -12.80 -8.18
C ARG A 116 -9.08 -13.42 -9.33
N SER A 117 -10.27 -13.93 -9.05
CA SER A 117 -11.13 -14.54 -10.08
C SER A 117 -11.54 -13.60 -11.22
N ASN A 118 -11.54 -12.28 -11.00
CA ASN A 118 -11.99 -11.29 -11.98
C ASN A 118 -10.94 -10.22 -12.33
N LEU A 119 -9.76 -10.23 -11.69
CA LEU A 119 -8.70 -9.28 -11.97
C LEU A 119 -7.32 -9.82 -11.62
N ALA A 120 -6.29 -9.25 -12.24
CA ALA A 120 -4.91 -9.31 -11.78
C ALA A 120 -4.39 -7.91 -11.50
N LEU A 121 -3.51 -7.78 -10.51
CA LEU A 121 -2.78 -6.57 -10.18
C LEU A 121 -1.29 -6.87 -10.19
N MET A 122 -0.52 -5.98 -10.79
CA MET A 122 0.93 -5.94 -10.70
C MET A 122 1.32 -4.56 -10.19
N SER A 123 2.14 -4.49 -9.15
CA SER A 123 2.68 -3.23 -8.65
C SER A 123 4.15 -3.37 -8.30
N GLY A 124 4.89 -2.28 -8.39
CA GLY A 124 6.27 -2.25 -7.95
C GLY A 124 6.76 -0.84 -7.70
N PHE A 125 7.81 -0.70 -6.90
CA PHE A 125 8.50 0.57 -6.77
C PHE A 125 10.01 0.38 -6.74
N VAL A 126 10.70 1.45 -7.13
CA VAL A 126 12.13 1.63 -6.90
C VAL A 126 12.35 2.96 -6.19
N THR A 127 13.12 2.96 -5.11
CA THR A 127 13.50 4.20 -4.41
C THR A 127 15.00 4.23 -4.11
N VAL A 128 15.60 5.41 -4.10
CA VAL A 128 17.00 5.67 -3.77
C VAL A 128 17.07 6.54 -2.51
N PRO A 129 18.11 6.40 -1.66
CA PRO A 129 18.27 7.29 -0.52
C PRO A 129 18.53 8.73 -0.98
N VAL A 130 17.92 9.68 -0.29
CA VAL A 130 18.32 11.10 -0.37
C VAL A 130 19.43 11.30 0.65
N THR A 131 20.54 11.90 0.24
CA THR A 131 21.81 12.06 0.97
C THR A 131 21.74 12.89 2.27
N SER A 132 20.55 13.18 2.80
CA SER A 132 20.38 13.94 4.04
C SER A 132 20.42 13.01 5.26
N ASP A 133 21.45 13.19 6.08
CA ASP A 133 21.82 12.34 7.23
C ASP A 133 20.82 12.33 8.40
N THR A 134 19.78 13.17 8.37
CA THR A 134 18.89 13.36 9.54
C THR A 134 17.60 12.55 9.50
N LEU A 135 17.04 12.27 8.33
CA LEU A 135 15.66 11.75 8.21
C LEU A 135 15.52 10.45 7.41
N GLY A 136 16.63 9.91 6.86
CA GLY A 136 16.63 8.61 6.17
C GLY A 136 15.63 8.53 5.00
N TRP A 137 15.42 9.65 4.31
CA TRP A 137 14.51 9.76 3.18
C TRP A 137 14.91 8.85 2.02
N ARG A 138 13.91 8.35 1.31
CA ARG A 138 14.09 7.70 0.01
C ARG A 138 13.04 8.20 -0.97
N VAL A 139 13.44 8.42 -2.22
CA VAL A 139 12.56 8.90 -3.29
C VAL A 139 12.71 8.02 -4.52
N GLY A 140 11.68 7.95 -5.35
CA GLY A 140 11.75 7.26 -6.62
C GLY A 140 10.39 7.14 -7.29
N VAL A 141 10.13 6.01 -7.93
CA VAL A 141 8.94 5.80 -8.75
C VAL A 141 8.19 4.54 -8.33
N GLU A 142 6.87 4.61 -8.46
CA GLU A 142 5.93 3.50 -8.25
C GLU A 142 5.12 3.28 -9.52
N TYR A 143 4.90 2.01 -9.83
CA TYR A 143 4.13 1.52 -10.95
C TYR A 143 3.00 0.64 -10.42
N GLU A 144 1.83 0.76 -11.02
CA GLU A 144 0.70 -0.13 -10.79
C GLU A 144 0.01 -0.43 -12.12
N GLN A 145 -0.41 -1.68 -12.29
CA GLN A 145 -1.28 -2.12 -13.36
C GLN A 145 -2.35 -3.04 -12.80
N VAL A 146 -3.60 -2.79 -13.19
CA VAL A 146 -4.75 -3.63 -12.87
C VAL A 146 -5.41 -4.04 -14.18
N VAL A 147 -5.56 -5.35 -14.38
CA VAL A 147 -6.26 -5.93 -15.53
C VAL A 147 -7.52 -6.61 -15.00
N VAL A 148 -8.68 -6.12 -15.40
CA VAL A 148 -9.99 -6.73 -15.10
C VAL A 148 -10.35 -7.62 -16.28
N PHE A 149 -10.49 -8.93 -16.04
CA PHE A 149 -10.58 -9.94 -17.10
C PHE A 149 -11.95 -9.98 -17.77
N GLU A 150 -13.02 -9.84 -16.99
CA GLU A 150 -14.40 -9.60 -17.42
C GLU A 150 -15.26 -9.71 -16.16
N ASP A 151 -16.25 -8.82 -16.02
CA ASP A 151 -17.35 -9.08 -15.11
C ASP A 151 -18.46 -9.77 -15.90
N LYS A 152 -18.37 -11.10 -16.02
CA LYS A 152 -19.39 -11.91 -16.74
C LYS A 152 -20.80 -11.70 -16.17
N ALA A 153 -20.93 -11.24 -14.92
CA ALA A 153 -22.23 -10.93 -14.34
C ALA A 153 -22.84 -9.62 -14.88
N HIS A 154 -22.03 -8.71 -15.45
CA HIS A 154 -22.45 -7.35 -15.79
C HIS A 154 -22.14 -6.95 -17.25
N GLY A 155 -21.62 -7.87 -18.08
CA GLY A 155 -21.41 -7.66 -19.52
C GLY A 155 -20.43 -6.53 -19.86
N LYS A 156 -19.51 -6.18 -18.94
CA LYS A 156 -18.56 -5.08 -19.15
C LYS A 156 -17.26 -5.60 -19.77
N PRO A 157 -16.70 -4.89 -20.77
CA PRO A 157 -15.47 -5.30 -21.43
C PRO A 157 -14.29 -5.31 -20.44
N ALA A 158 -13.29 -6.15 -20.74
CA ALA A 158 -12.04 -6.16 -20.02
C ALA A 158 -11.44 -4.75 -19.95
N LYS A 159 -11.04 -4.33 -18.74
CA LYS A 159 -10.50 -2.99 -18.49
C LYS A 159 -9.11 -3.11 -17.91
N THR A 160 -8.14 -2.46 -18.56
CA THR A 160 -6.80 -2.28 -18.01
C THR A 160 -6.69 -0.88 -17.44
N THR A 161 -6.07 -0.73 -16.28
CA THR A 161 -5.69 0.55 -15.69
C THR A 161 -4.22 0.50 -15.34
N THR A 162 -3.46 1.49 -15.79
CA THR A 162 -2.03 1.63 -15.47
C THR A 162 -1.81 2.95 -14.76
N GLY A 163 -0.88 2.98 -13.81
CA GLY A 163 -0.47 4.18 -13.09
C GLY A 163 1.04 4.19 -12.89
N VAL A 164 1.64 5.37 -13.07
CA VAL A 164 3.04 5.64 -12.73
C VAL A 164 3.10 6.93 -11.93
N GLY A 165 3.92 6.94 -10.89
CA GLY A 165 3.98 8.06 -9.96
C GLY A 165 5.28 8.17 -9.22
N LEU A 166 5.44 9.33 -8.58
CA LEU A 166 6.52 9.57 -7.64
C LEU A 166 6.20 8.90 -6.31
N ARG A 167 7.22 8.35 -5.66
CA ARG A 167 7.14 7.79 -4.32
C ARG A 167 8.21 8.43 -3.44
N ALA A 168 7.81 8.83 -2.25
CA ALA A 168 8.71 9.25 -1.19
C ALA A 168 8.46 8.38 0.05
N SER A 169 9.51 8.09 0.80
CA SER A 169 9.39 7.45 2.10
C SER A 169 10.39 8.01 3.09
N VAL A 170 9.99 8.07 4.36
CA VAL A 170 10.76 8.65 5.44
C VAL A 170 10.67 7.78 6.68
N LYS A 171 11.83 7.48 7.25
CA LYS A 171 11.88 6.85 8.57
C LYS A 171 11.59 7.90 9.62
N VAL A 172 10.66 7.61 10.53
CA VAL A 172 10.34 8.55 11.60
C VAL A 172 11.46 8.48 12.66
N PRO A 173 12.27 9.53 12.86
CA PRO A 173 13.52 9.43 13.64
C PRO A 173 13.35 8.96 15.09
N LYS A 174 12.19 9.26 15.70
CA LYS A 174 11.90 8.97 17.11
C LYS A 174 10.95 7.78 17.31
N LEU A 175 10.40 7.20 16.25
CA LEU A 175 9.56 5.99 16.29
C LEU A 175 10.31 4.85 15.62
N LYS A 176 11.11 4.12 16.42
CA LYS A 176 11.84 2.94 15.94
C LYS A 176 10.86 1.95 15.31
N GLY A 177 11.15 1.52 14.09
CA GLY A 177 10.31 0.58 13.34
C GLY A 177 9.20 1.22 12.51
N THR A 178 9.00 2.55 12.58
CA THR A 178 7.97 3.24 11.79
C THR A 178 8.54 3.89 10.54
N ASN A 179 7.89 3.63 9.39
CA ASN A 179 8.17 4.26 8.11
C ASN A 179 6.87 4.82 7.52
N ILE A 180 6.92 6.05 7.01
CA ILE A 180 5.81 6.65 6.26
C ILE A 180 6.22 6.67 4.80
N ALA A 181 5.40 6.12 3.92
CA ALA A 181 5.62 6.18 2.48
C ALA A 181 4.41 6.78 1.78
N THR A 182 4.62 7.74 0.91
CA THR A 182 3.59 8.36 0.09
C THR A 182 3.91 8.14 -1.38
N THR A 183 2.91 7.77 -2.16
CA THR A 183 2.96 7.80 -3.62
C THR A 183 1.89 8.70 -4.18
N ALA A 184 2.22 9.38 -5.28
CA ALA A 184 1.27 10.12 -6.10
C ALA A 184 1.46 9.69 -7.56
N PHE A 185 0.47 9.00 -8.13
CA PHE A 185 0.51 8.50 -9.50
C PHE A 185 -0.63 9.04 -10.35
N LYS A 186 -0.34 9.26 -11.64
CA LYS A 186 -1.38 9.51 -12.64
C LYS A 186 -1.82 8.19 -13.21
N ASN A 187 -3.13 7.91 -13.17
CA ASN A 187 -3.67 6.76 -13.89
C ASN A 187 -3.86 7.09 -15.38
N ILE A 188 -4.13 6.08 -16.22
CA ILE A 188 -4.42 6.25 -17.66
C ILE A 188 -5.62 7.17 -17.98
N HIS A 189 -6.45 7.49 -16.99
CA HIS A 189 -7.59 8.39 -17.13
C HIS A 189 -7.25 9.83 -16.71
N GLY A 190 -5.99 10.13 -16.40
CA GLY A 190 -5.54 11.46 -15.99
C GLY A 190 -5.78 11.79 -14.51
N ASN A 191 -6.30 10.85 -13.71
CA ASN A 191 -6.56 11.08 -12.30
C ASN A 191 -5.27 10.95 -11.47
N VAL A 192 -5.03 11.90 -10.55
CA VAL A 192 -3.91 11.87 -9.59
C VAL A 192 -4.24 11.09 -8.32
N VAL A 193 -3.90 9.81 -8.25
CA VAL A 193 -4.13 9.00 -7.04
C VAL A 193 -2.99 9.20 -6.06
N VAL A 194 -3.32 9.53 -4.81
CA VAL A 194 -2.36 9.66 -3.71
C VAL A 194 -2.60 8.55 -2.69
N ARG A 195 -1.56 7.79 -2.33
CA ARG A 195 -1.62 6.77 -1.27
C ARG A 195 -0.53 7.02 -0.23
N THR A 196 -0.91 6.98 1.04
CA THR A 196 0.01 7.08 2.16
C THR A 196 -0.05 5.80 2.99
N TYR A 197 1.10 5.19 3.19
CA TYR A 197 1.30 3.96 3.95
C TYR A 197 2.07 4.28 5.23
N VAL A 198 1.53 3.87 6.37
CA VAL A 198 2.23 3.88 7.65
C VAL A 198 2.59 2.45 7.98
N VAL A 199 3.88 2.13 7.93
CA VAL A 199 4.39 0.78 8.21
C VAL A 199 5.03 0.79 9.60
N TYR A 200 4.45 0.03 10.51
CA TYR A 200 5.05 -0.22 11.83
C TYR A 200 5.63 -1.63 11.88
N LYS A 201 6.91 -1.73 12.25
CA LYS A 201 7.60 -2.99 12.52
C LYS A 201 7.87 -3.07 14.02
N PRO A 202 7.12 -3.88 14.79
CA PRO A 202 7.50 -4.15 16.16
C PRO A 202 8.91 -4.75 16.16
N GLY A 203 9.74 -4.31 17.11
CA GLY A 203 11.07 -4.86 17.32
C GLY A 203 11.00 -6.37 17.59
N LYS A 204 12.15 -7.04 17.51
CA LYS A 204 12.26 -8.42 18.02
C LYS A 204 11.85 -8.48 19.49
#